data_AF-A0A963GQ01-F1
#
_entry.id   AF-A0A963GQ01-F1
#
_cell.length_a   1.000
_cell.length_b   1.000
_cell.length_c   1.000
_cell.angle_alpha   90.00
_cell.angle_beta   90.00
_cell.angle_gamma   90.00
#
_symmetry.space_group_name_H-M   'P 1'
#
loop_
_entity.id
_entity.type
_entity.pdbx_description
1 polymer ?
#
loop_
_entity_poly.entity_id
_entity_poly.type
_entity_poly.pdbx_seq_one_letter_code
_entity_poly.pdbx_strand_id
1 'polypeptide(L)'
;PRESVPLPPYPFRRTRHWLEKIPDHAVSPRTRWFGARLDSPAFNGTIYSDRLGPEDVPGLADSGHLVHVGLHLAFLAAALNQANAGPVQIDDAAFPRALTLDAPHDLQIVREPEGRVTLFARSGEGGWVEHFQASVMVGSSSQIPAIDLESVRNRCGQAATQQDFYADLEARGFPLGPRLRRIEQLWSQPGEALAQLSAPVMDEPLAFGLPAALIEAGVQLPIAACPERTGAYMLIGWRRFIRTASAHRPGTWIRTTASASADGSRLDADITLCADDGETLARIEEAILARIDPAALPIQYPCAFIASGATTPGFALDRRAGLGADAHD
;
A
#
# COMPACT_ATOMS: atom_id res chain seq x y z
N PRO A 1 73.92 -6.51 25.97
CA PRO A 1 72.61 -6.11 25.38
C PRO A 1 72.29 -6.99 24.16
N ARG A 2 71.16 -7.71 24.15
CA ARG A 2 70.70 -8.45 22.97
C ARG A 2 69.84 -7.50 22.14
N GLU A 3 70.26 -7.24 20.92
CA GLU A 3 69.56 -6.36 19.98
C GLU A 3 68.58 -7.20 19.15
N SER A 4 67.31 -6.81 19.15
CA SER A 4 66.27 -7.46 18.32
C SER A 4 66.39 -6.96 16.89
N VAL A 5 66.57 -7.88 15.94
CA VAL A 5 66.60 -7.54 14.50
C VAL A 5 65.23 -7.83 13.89
N PRO A 6 64.60 -6.88 13.20
CA PRO A 6 63.33 -7.10 12.52
C PRO A 6 63.53 -8.06 11.34
N LEU A 7 62.78 -9.15 11.35
CA LEU A 7 62.73 -10.10 10.24
C LEU A 7 61.52 -9.80 9.34
N PRO A 8 61.59 -10.15 8.04
CA PRO A 8 60.45 -10.04 7.15
C PRO A 8 59.23 -10.78 7.72
N PRO A 9 58.01 -10.23 7.58
CA PRO A 9 56.82 -10.92 8.04
C PRO A 9 56.67 -12.25 7.29
N TYR A 10 56.23 -13.28 8.01
CA TYR A 10 56.02 -14.60 7.46
C TYR A 10 55.11 -14.53 6.21
N PRO A 11 55.50 -15.13 5.08
CA PRO A 11 54.76 -15.01 3.84
C PRO A 11 53.51 -15.90 3.89
N PHE A 12 52.43 -15.36 4.46
CA PHE A 12 51.14 -16.04 4.50
C PHE A 12 50.73 -16.50 3.11
N ARG A 13 50.28 -17.75 3.01
CA ARG A 13 49.74 -18.33 1.79
C ARG A 13 48.44 -17.59 1.44
N ARG A 14 48.46 -16.82 0.36
CA ARG A 14 47.30 -16.05 -0.13
C ARG A 14 46.34 -16.96 -0.89
N THR A 15 45.62 -17.79 -0.15
CA THR A 15 44.47 -18.53 -0.69
C THR A 15 43.21 -17.71 -0.44
N ARG A 16 42.43 -17.49 -1.50
CA ARG A 16 41.18 -16.73 -1.43
C ARG A 16 40.11 -17.59 -0.75
N HIS A 17 39.81 -17.31 0.52
CA HIS A 17 38.73 -17.96 1.28
C HIS A 17 37.56 -16.99 1.44
N TRP A 18 36.54 -17.09 0.58
CA TRP A 18 35.25 -16.41 0.77
C TRP A 18 34.20 -17.45 1.12
N LEU A 19 33.16 -17.01 1.85
CA LEU A 19 31.92 -17.77 1.92
C LEU A 19 31.37 -17.91 0.49
N GLU A 20 31.12 -19.14 0.06
CA GLU A 20 30.49 -19.39 -1.22
C GLU A 20 29.08 -18.77 -1.19
N LYS A 21 28.76 -17.99 -2.23
CA LYS A 21 27.38 -17.57 -2.48
C LYS A 21 26.59 -18.86 -2.67
N ILE A 22 25.69 -19.16 -1.75
CA ILE A 22 24.75 -20.26 -1.91
C ILE A 22 23.99 -19.97 -3.22
N PRO A 23 24.00 -20.87 -4.21
CA PRO A 23 23.24 -20.66 -5.44
C PRO A 23 21.77 -20.42 -5.07
N ASP A 24 21.13 -19.42 -5.67
CA ASP A 24 19.68 -19.25 -5.56
C ASP A 24 19.02 -20.56 -6.00
N HIS A 25 18.56 -21.32 -5.02
CA HIS A 25 17.73 -22.48 -5.29
C HIS A 25 16.45 -21.95 -5.92
N ALA A 26 15.95 -22.64 -6.96
CA ALA A 26 14.72 -22.32 -7.68
C ALA A 26 13.72 -21.57 -6.79
N VAL A 27 13.54 -20.28 -7.10
CA VAL A 27 12.84 -19.32 -6.25
C VAL A 27 11.40 -19.82 -6.05
N SER A 28 11.15 -20.51 -4.94
CA SER A 28 9.81 -20.54 -4.39
C SER A 28 9.46 -19.10 -4.02
N PRO A 29 8.26 -18.60 -4.35
CA PRO A 29 7.87 -17.25 -3.98
C PRO A 29 8.21 -17.02 -2.50
N ARG A 30 8.90 -15.93 -2.19
CA ARG A 30 9.20 -15.58 -0.80
C ARG A 30 7.87 -15.32 -0.10
N THR A 31 7.37 -16.33 0.61
CA THR A 31 6.09 -16.26 1.34
C THR A 31 6.17 -15.44 2.63
N ARG A 32 7.37 -14.97 2.99
CA ARG A 32 7.60 -14.12 4.16
C ARG A 32 8.45 -12.91 3.76
N TRP A 33 7.80 -11.75 3.71
CA TRP A 33 8.46 -10.46 3.60
C TRP A 33 8.81 -9.88 4.97
N PHE A 34 9.81 -9.01 5.00
CA PHE A 34 10.19 -8.21 6.17
C PHE A 34 10.57 -9.04 7.41
N GLY A 35 11.16 -10.23 7.19
CA GLY A 35 11.63 -11.10 8.27
C GLY A 35 12.88 -10.57 9.00
N ALA A 36 13.63 -9.66 8.38
CA ALA A 36 14.81 -9.05 9.00
C ALA A 36 14.40 -7.83 9.83
N ARG A 37 14.55 -7.94 11.15
CA ARG A 37 14.32 -6.87 12.12
C ARG A 37 15.65 -6.34 12.62
N LEU A 38 15.80 -5.01 12.56
CA LEU A 38 16.93 -4.28 13.12
C LEU A 38 16.46 -3.54 14.37
N ASP A 39 17.03 -3.93 15.51
CA ASP A 39 16.94 -3.21 16.77
C ASP A 39 18.22 -2.38 16.95
N SER A 40 18.09 -1.07 17.15
CA SER A 40 19.22 -0.15 17.26
C SER A 40 19.11 0.69 18.54
N PRO A 41 20.15 0.77 19.39
CA PRO A 41 20.11 1.65 20.56
C PRO A 41 20.13 3.14 20.19
N ALA A 42 20.49 3.47 18.94
CA ALA A 42 20.52 4.85 18.43
C ALA A 42 19.17 5.33 17.87
N PHE A 43 18.18 4.44 17.76
CA PHE A 43 16.85 4.77 17.25
C PHE A 43 15.79 4.16 18.17
N ASN A 44 14.96 5.01 18.75
CA ASN A 44 13.84 4.54 19.57
C ASN A 44 12.68 4.12 18.65
N GLY A 45 12.70 2.86 18.20
CA GLY A 45 11.70 2.28 17.32
C GLY A 45 12.18 0.93 16.76
N THR A 46 11.44 0.38 15.81
CA THR A 46 11.79 -0.90 15.15
C THR A 46 11.87 -0.70 13.65
N ILE A 47 12.93 -1.23 13.04
CA ILE A 47 13.10 -1.20 11.58
C ILE A 47 12.98 -2.62 11.05
N TYR A 48 12.05 -2.82 10.13
CA TYR A 48 11.92 -4.04 9.35
C TYR A 48 12.48 -3.79 7.97
N SER A 49 13.27 -4.72 7.45
CA SER A 49 13.93 -4.56 6.16
C SER A 49 13.75 -5.79 5.28
N ASP A 50 13.67 -5.55 3.98
CA ASP A 50 13.76 -6.60 2.98
C ASP A 50 14.33 -6.02 1.68
N ARG A 51 14.73 -6.90 0.77
CA ARG A 51 15.07 -6.54 -0.60
C ARG A 51 14.14 -7.31 -1.52
N LEU A 52 13.29 -6.59 -2.25
CA LEU A 52 12.23 -7.18 -3.08
C LEU A 52 12.35 -6.69 -4.51
N GLY A 53 12.32 -7.61 -5.46
CA GLY A 53 12.16 -7.37 -6.89
C GLY A 53 10.78 -7.81 -7.41
N PRO A 54 10.54 -7.66 -8.72
CA PRO A 54 9.28 -8.06 -9.37
C PRO A 54 8.85 -9.50 -9.06
N GLU A 55 9.81 -10.42 -9.03
CA GLU A 55 9.62 -11.86 -8.82
C GLU A 55 9.28 -12.25 -7.38
N ASP A 56 9.58 -11.38 -6.41
CA ASP A 56 9.32 -11.63 -4.99
C ASP A 56 7.87 -11.34 -4.59
N VAL A 57 7.11 -10.66 -5.46
CA VAL A 57 5.79 -10.10 -5.14
C VAL A 57 4.71 -10.70 -6.05
N PRO A 58 3.95 -11.71 -5.58
CA PRO A 58 2.87 -12.29 -6.37
C PRO A 58 1.83 -11.25 -6.79
N GLY A 59 1.46 -11.25 -8.07
CA GLY A 59 0.48 -10.33 -8.64
C GLY A 59 0.98 -8.94 -9.01
N LEU A 60 2.25 -8.61 -8.75
CA LEU A 60 2.82 -7.30 -9.06
C LEU A 60 2.88 -7.00 -10.58
N ALA A 61 3.01 -8.02 -11.42
CA ALA A 61 2.94 -7.85 -12.87
C ALA A 61 1.54 -7.39 -13.34
N ASP A 62 0.48 -7.77 -12.60
CA ASP A 62 -0.91 -7.40 -12.94
C ASP A 62 -1.22 -5.93 -12.66
N SER A 63 -0.34 -5.21 -11.96
CA SER A 63 -0.41 -3.75 -11.79
C SER A 63 0.66 -3.00 -12.60
N GLY A 64 1.38 -3.67 -13.51
CA GLY A 64 2.48 -3.05 -14.25
C GLY A 64 3.65 -2.64 -13.35
N HIS A 65 3.96 -3.45 -12.33
CA HIS A 65 5.00 -3.21 -11.32
C HIS A 65 4.68 -2.15 -10.27
N LEU A 66 3.47 -1.59 -10.26
CA LEU A 66 3.02 -0.69 -9.20
C LEU A 66 2.68 -1.48 -7.93
N VAL A 67 3.28 -1.12 -6.80
CA VAL A 67 2.86 -1.62 -5.49
C VAL A 67 1.56 -0.91 -5.12
N HIS A 68 0.45 -1.58 -5.37
CA HIS A 68 -0.89 -1.06 -5.16
C HIS A 68 -1.30 -1.10 -3.67
N VAL A 69 -2.44 -0.53 -3.29
CA VAL A 69 -2.79 -0.31 -1.86
C VAL A 69 -2.83 -1.62 -1.06
N GLY A 70 -3.38 -2.68 -1.67
CA GLY A 70 -3.44 -4.00 -1.05
C GLY A 70 -2.06 -4.57 -0.72
N LEU A 71 -1.09 -4.39 -1.61
CA LEU A 71 0.29 -4.83 -1.38
C LEU A 71 0.99 -3.99 -0.32
N HIS A 72 0.76 -2.66 -0.28
CA HIS A 72 1.25 -1.83 0.82
C HIS A 72 0.76 -2.34 2.18
N LEU A 73 -0.53 -2.69 2.28
CA LEU A 73 -1.08 -3.26 3.51
C LEU A 73 -0.59 -4.67 3.79
N ALA A 74 -0.31 -5.49 2.77
CA ALA A 74 0.28 -6.82 2.93
C ALA A 74 1.74 -6.75 3.40
N PHE A 75 2.54 -5.80 2.89
CA PHE A 75 3.89 -5.50 3.37
C PHE A 75 3.89 -5.09 4.83
N LEU A 76 2.99 -4.18 5.20
CA LEU A 76 2.80 -3.76 6.58
C LEU A 76 2.36 -4.92 7.48
N ALA A 77 1.38 -5.71 7.05
CA ALA A 77 0.92 -6.88 7.79
C ALA A 77 2.03 -7.91 7.97
N ALA A 78 2.89 -8.13 6.97
CA ALA A 78 4.03 -9.02 7.07
C ALA A 78 5.07 -8.51 8.09
N ALA A 79 5.46 -7.24 8.02
CA ALA A 79 6.41 -6.63 8.96
C ALA A 79 5.91 -6.69 10.41
N LEU A 80 4.61 -6.49 10.63
CA LEU A 80 4.00 -6.57 11.96
C LEU A 80 3.69 -8.00 12.42
N ASN A 81 4.00 -9.02 11.60
CA ASN A 81 3.63 -10.42 11.82
C ASN A 81 2.11 -10.64 11.98
N GLN A 82 1.32 -9.86 11.26
CA GLN A 82 -0.14 -9.82 11.26
C GLN A 82 -0.78 -10.25 9.93
N ALA A 83 -0.03 -10.86 9.01
CA ALA A 83 -0.54 -11.28 7.70
C ALA A 83 -1.84 -12.09 7.78
N ASN A 84 -1.96 -12.99 8.77
CA ASN A 84 -3.13 -13.86 8.97
C ASN A 84 -4.11 -13.35 10.06
N ALA A 85 -3.86 -12.22 10.69
CA ALA A 85 -4.59 -11.77 11.89
C ALA A 85 -5.51 -10.58 11.59
N GLY A 86 -6.73 -10.64 12.13
CA GLY A 86 -7.90 -9.84 11.72
C GLY A 86 -7.94 -8.40 12.23
N PRO A 87 -7.98 -8.08 13.53
CA PRO A 87 -8.30 -6.70 13.90
C PRO A 87 -7.09 -5.75 13.79
N VAL A 88 -7.22 -4.73 12.94
CA VAL A 88 -6.28 -3.61 12.86
C VAL A 88 -7.03 -2.32 12.53
N GLN A 89 -6.53 -1.21 13.07
CA GLN A 89 -6.90 0.13 12.66
C GLN A 89 -5.67 0.85 12.12
N ILE A 90 -5.82 1.51 10.97
CA ILE A 90 -4.77 2.27 10.30
C ILE A 90 -5.33 3.66 10.01
N ASP A 91 -4.92 4.64 10.80
CA ASP A 91 -5.36 6.02 10.70
C ASP A 91 -4.36 6.88 9.91
N ASP A 92 -4.88 7.93 9.29
CA ASP A 92 -4.13 9.01 8.63
C ASP A 92 -3.08 8.48 7.64
N ALA A 93 -3.48 7.52 6.80
CA ALA A 93 -2.58 6.93 5.83
C ALA A 93 -2.36 7.87 4.66
N ALA A 94 -1.12 8.03 4.23
CA ALA A 94 -0.73 8.80 3.06
C ALA A 94 0.20 8.00 2.14
N PHE A 95 0.10 8.25 0.84
CA PHE A 95 0.98 7.72 -0.19
C PHE A 95 1.73 8.87 -0.88
N PRO A 96 2.82 9.39 -0.30
CA PRO A 96 3.51 10.57 -0.83
C PRO A 96 4.10 10.33 -2.22
N ARG A 97 4.40 9.08 -2.57
CA ARG A 97 4.89 8.70 -3.89
C ARG A 97 4.52 7.27 -4.23
N ALA A 98 4.07 7.06 -5.46
CA ALA A 98 3.85 5.71 -5.98
C ALA A 98 5.14 4.87 -5.90
N LEU A 99 5.06 3.66 -5.33
CA LEU A 99 6.17 2.71 -5.32
C LEU A 99 6.04 1.79 -6.52
N THR A 100 7.07 1.74 -7.35
CA THR A 100 7.20 0.76 -8.44
C THR A 100 8.38 -0.15 -8.16
N LEU A 101 8.21 -1.45 -8.41
CA LEU A 101 9.24 -2.46 -8.24
C LEU A 101 9.49 -3.14 -9.59
N ASP A 102 10.19 -2.42 -10.48
CA ASP A 102 10.64 -2.89 -11.79
C ASP A 102 12.01 -3.60 -11.74
N ALA A 103 12.73 -3.39 -10.65
CA ALA A 103 13.98 -4.04 -10.28
C ALA A 103 14.03 -4.24 -8.75
N PRO A 104 14.99 -5.03 -8.23
CA PRO A 104 15.16 -5.18 -6.79
C PRO A 104 15.44 -3.85 -6.08
N HIS A 105 14.56 -3.47 -5.15
CA HIS A 105 14.74 -2.33 -4.26
C HIS A 105 15.09 -2.81 -2.84
N ASP A 106 15.83 -2.01 -2.09
CA ASP A 106 15.87 -2.15 -0.63
C ASP A 106 14.63 -1.45 -0.06
N LEU A 107 13.87 -2.13 0.79
CA LEU A 107 12.67 -1.60 1.46
C LEU A 107 12.87 -1.59 2.97
N GLN A 108 12.38 -0.55 3.63
CA GLN A 108 12.36 -0.45 5.08
C GLN A 108 11.01 0.02 5.58
N ILE A 109 10.42 -0.72 6.51
CA ILE A 109 9.28 -0.27 7.31
C ILE A 109 9.81 0.13 8.67
N VAL A 110 9.74 1.43 8.96
CA VAL A 110 10.12 2.01 10.24
C VAL A 110 8.87 2.16 11.09
N ARG A 111 8.85 1.57 12.28
CA ARG A 111 7.78 1.71 13.26
C ARG A 111 8.27 2.46 14.49
N GLU A 112 7.68 3.61 14.73
CA GLU A 112 7.90 4.44 15.92
C GLU A 112 7.11 3.89 17.13
N PRO A 113 7.54 4.16 18.38
CA PRO A 113 6.88 3.68 19.60
C PRO A 113 5.40 4.07 19.69
N GLU A 114 5.06 5.25 19.18
CA GLU A 114 3.72 5.85 19.14
C GLU A 114 2.79 5.15 18.14
N GLY A 115 3.30 4.20 17.35
CA GLY A 115 2.54 3.42 16.38
C GLY A 115 2.57 3.98 14.97
N ARG A 116 3.24 5.12 14.74
CA ARG A 116 3.50 5.64 13.40
C ARG A 116 4.40 4.67 12.63
N VAL A 117 3.99 4.33 11.42
CA VAL A 117 4.75 3.48 10.48
C VAL A 117 5.05 4.26 9.22
N THR A 118 6.25 4.05 8.66
CA THR A 118 6.65 4.65 7.39
C THR A 118 7.37 3.61 6.54
N LEU A 119 6.97 3.45 5.28
CA LEU A 119 7.65 2.63 4.28
C LEU A 119 8.56 3.51 3.43
N PHE A 120 9.84 3.17 3.47
CA PHE A 120 10.86 3.70 2.59
C PHE A 120 11.30 2.67 1.57
N ALA A 121 11.67 3.13 0.38
CA ALA A 121 12.35 2.31 -0.61
C ALA A 121 13.57 3.04 -1.17
N ARG A 122 14.55 2.27 -1.63
CA ARG A 122 15.74 2.77 -2.31
C ARG A 122 16.13 1.81 -3.43
N SER A 123 16.40 2.37 -4.61
CA SER A 123 17.02 1.66 -5.73
C SER A 123 18.53 1.89 -5.73
N GLY A 124 19.32 0.81 -5.76
CA GLY A 124 20.78 0.87 -5.79
C GLY A 124 21.39 1.74 -4.68
N GLU A 125 22.30 2.64 -5.04
CA GLU A 125 22.97 3.57 -4.12
C GLU A 125 22.22 4.90 -3.95
N GLY A 126 20.95 4.98 -4.38
CA GLY A 126 20.13 6.19 -4.28
C GLY A 126 19.82 6.64 -2.84
N GLY A 127 19.08 7.74 -2.71
CA GLY A 127 18.51 8.14 -1.42
C GLY A 127 17.29 7.27 -1.03
N TRP A 128 16.99 7.18 0.26
CA TRP A 128 15.73 6.63 0.74
C TRP A 128 14.58 7.56 0.39
N VAL A 129 13.50 7.00 -0.14
CA VAL A 129 12.28 7.72 -0.54
C VAL A 129 11.11 7.19 0.27
N GLU A 130 10.32 8.09 0.84
CA GLU A 130 9.07 7.75 1.53
C GLU A 130 7.96 7.45 0.52
N HIS A 131 7.28 6.31 0.69
CA HIS A 131 6.21 5.85 -0.18
C HIS A 131 4.87 5.66 0.53
N PHE A 132 4.88 5.39 1.83
CA PHE A 132 3.68 5.23 2.63
C PHE A 132 3.96 5.64 4.08
N GLN A 133 2.98 6.26 4.73
CA GLN A 133 2.99 6.50 6.16
C GLN A 133 1.58 6.36 6.74
N ALA A 134 1.47 5.94 7.99
CA ALA A 134 0.19 5.86 8.73
C ALA A 134 0.42 5.70 10.24
N SER A 135 -0.64 5.83 11.03
CA SER A 135 -0.66 5.41 12.45
C SER A 135 -1.37 4.05 12.57
N VAL A 136 -0.72 3.05 13.18
CA VAL A 136 -1.23 1.67 13.20
C VAL A 136 -1.46 1.15 14.61
N MET A 137 -2.70 0.71 14.86
CA MET A 137 -3.11 0.04 16.09
C MET A 137 -3.55 -1.39 15.80
N VAL A 138 -2.68 -2.33 16.16
CA VAL A 138 -2.94 -3.78 16.03
C VAL A 138 -3.82 -4.26 17.17
N GLY A 139 -4.77 -5.15 16.88
CA GLY A 139 -5.69 -5.70 17.88
C GLY A 139 -6.89 -4.80 18.19
N SER A 140 -6.93 -3.60 17.61
CA SER A 140 -8.11 -2.73 17.68
C SER A 140 -9.21 -3.28 16.77
N SER A 141 -10.30 -3.73 17.37
CA SER A 141 -11.50 -4.13 16.65
C SER A 141 -12.61 -3.13 16.91
N SER A 142 -13.10 -2.47 15.85
CA SER A 142 -14.35 -1.71 15.91
C SER A 142 -15.45 -2.55 15.27
N GLN A 143 -16.61 -2.62 15.92
CA GLN A 143 -17.79 -3.18 15.29
C GLN A 143 -18.29 -2.18 14.24
N ILE A 144 -18.34 -2.63 12.99
CA ILE A 144 -18.91 -1.86 11.89
C ILE A 144 -20.26 -2.49 11.54
N PRO A 145 -21.34 -1.69 11.41
CA PRO A 145 -22.64 -2.21 11.02
C PRO A 145 -22.58 -3.05 9.74
N ALA A 146 -23.39 -4.12 9.70
CA ALA A 146 -23.57 -4.91 8.50
C ALA A 146 -24.24 -4.08 7.39
N ILE A 147 -23.99 -4.47 6.14
CA ILE A 147 -24.56 -3.84 4.96
C ILE A 147 -25.78 -4.62 4.51
N ASP A 148 -26.92 -3.95 4.35
CA ASP A 148 -28.08 -4.50 3.65
C ASP A 148 -27.84 -4.45 2.14
N LEU A 149 -27.28 -5.55 1.62
CA LEU A 149 -26.89 -5.70 0.21
C LEU A 149 -28.08 -5.52 -0.73
N GLU A 150 -29.25 -6.05 -0.37
CA GLU A 150 -30.45 -5.97 -1.20
C GLU A 150 -30.94 -4.52 -1.30
N SER A 151 -31.00 -3.82 -0.16
CA SER A 151 -31.35 -2.40 -0.13
C SER A 151 -30.41 -1.53 -0.94
N VAL A 152 -29.08 -1.77 -0.85
CA VAL A 152 -28.08 -1.03 -1.65
C VAL A 152 -28.26 -1.33 -3.14
N ARG A 153 -28.40 -2.61 -3.51
CA ARG A 153 -28.59 -3.03 -4.90
C ARG A 153 -29.86 -2.42 -5.50
N ASN A 154 -30.95 -2.36 -4.75
CA ASN A 154 -32.21 -1.77 -5.20
C ASN A 154 -32.11 -0.26 -5.46
N ARG A 155 -31.22 0.45 -4.75
CA ARG A 155 -30.91 1.87 -5.05
C ARG A 155 -30.01 2.02 -6.28
N CYS A 156 -29.07 1.10 -6.47
CA CYS A 156 -28.10 1.12 -7.56
C CYS A 156 -28.71 0.53 -8.85
N GLY A 157 -29.48 1.34 -9.57
CA GLY A 157 -30.28 0.88 -10.72
C GLY A 157 -29.50 0.56 -12.00
N GLN A 158 -28.23 0.98 -12.12
CA GLN A 158 -27.42 0.76 -13.33
C GLN A 158 -26.50 -0.44 -13.13
N ALA A 159 -26.73 -1.53 -13.87
CA ALA A 159 -25.85 -2.69 -13.84
C ALA A 159 -24.77 -2.60 -14.93
N ALA A 160 -23.54 -3.01 -14.60
CA ALA A 160 -22.45 -3.18 -15.56
C ALA A 160 -21.74 -4.52 -15.35
N THR A 161 -21.21 -5.08 -16.43
CA THR A 161 -20.45 -6.33 -16.38
C THR A 161 -18.98 -6.07 -15.99
N GLN A 162 -18.28 -7.12 -15.57
CA GLN A 162 -16.82 -7.11 -15.43
C GLN A 162 -16.12 -6.52 -16.67
N GLN A 163 -16.56 -6.93 -17.87
CA GLN A 163 -15.94 -6.50 -19.12
C GLN A 163 -16.11 -4.99 -19.33
N ASP A 164 -17.32 -4.46 -19.10
CA ASP A 164 -17.59 -3.02 -19.27
C ASP A 164 -16.76 -2.19 -18.30
N PHE A 165 -16.71 -2.61 -17.03
CA PHE A 165 -15.98 -1.90 -15.99
C PHE A 165 -14.48 -1.86 -16.25
N TYR A 166 -13.87 -3.00 -16.57
CA TYR A 166 -12.42 -3.04 -16.81
C TYR A 166 -12.02 -2.44 -18.16
N ALA A 167 -12.90 -2.44 -19.16
CA ALA A 167 -12.69 -1.67 -20.39
C ALA A 167 -12.67 -0.17 -20.13
N ASP A 168 -13.55 0.34 -19.25
CA ASP A 168 -13.55 1.74 -18.83
C ASP A 168 -12.27 2.10 -18.04
N LEU A 169 -11.84 1.25 -17.10
CA LEU A 169 -10.56 1.45 -16.39
C LEU A 169 -9.35 1.46 -17.32
N GLU A 170 -9.32 0.57 -18.30
CA GLU A 170 -8.25 0.50 -19.30
C GLU A 170 -8.23 1.75 -20.18
N ALA A 171 -9.39 2.24 -20.61
CA ALA A 171 -9.52 3.49 -21.36
C ALA A 171 -9.05 4.72 -20.57
N ARG A 172 -9.11 4.66 -19.24
CA ARG A 172 -8.57 5.69 -18.33
C ARG A 172 -7.06 5.56 -18.09
N GLY A 173 -6.42 4.48 -18.56
CA GLY A 173 -4.98 4.26 -18.40
C GLY A 173 -4.58 3.37 -17.23
N PHE A 174 -5.50 2.56 -16.70
CA PHE A 174 -5.21 1.50 -15.73
C PHE A 174 -5.41 0.11 -16.33
N PRO A 175 -4.49 -0.36 -17.20
CA PRO A 175 -4.52 -1.74 -17.67
C PRO A 175 -4.17 -2.67 -16.50
N LEU A 176 -5.20 -3.26 -15.89
CA LEU A 176 -5.05 -4.23 -14.81
C LEU A 176 -4.97 -5.66 -15.37
N GLY A 177 -4.10 -6.48 -14.83
CA GLY A 177 -4.01 -7.90 -15.13
C GLY A 177 -4.99 -8.76 -14.33
N PRO A 178 -5.10 -10.07 -14.62
CA PRO A 178 -6.18 -10.93 -14.13
C PRO A 178 -6.33 -10.99 -12.61
N ARG A 179 -5.25 -10.96 -11.81
CA ARG A 179 -5.36 -11.01 -10.34
C ARG A 179 -6.00 -9.76 -9.75
N LEU A 180 -5.98 -8.63 -10.45
CA LEU A 180 -6.57 -7.37 -9.99
C LEU A 180 -7.95 -7.10 -10.59
N ARG A 181 -8.39 -7.90 -11.58
CA ARG A 181 -9.72 -7.80 -12.20
C ARG A 181 -10.81 -8.55 -11.42
N ARG A 182 -10.98 -8.21 -10.13
CA ARG A 182 -11.80 -8.98 -9.18
C ARG A 182 -13.31 -8.75 -9.27
N ILE A 183 -13.76 -7.59 -9.75
CA ILE A 183 -15.18 -7.23 -9.82
C ILE A 183 -15.87 -8.05 -10.92
N GLU A 184 -16.82 -8.90 -10.56
CA GLU A 184 -17.56 -9.75 -11.50
C GLU A 184 -18.81 -9.05 -12.04
N GLN A 185 -19.54 -8.39 -11.14
CA GLN A 185 -20.75 -7.64 -11.43
C GLN A 185 -20.77 -6.41 -10.55
N LEU A 186 -21.29 -5.31 -11.08
CA LEU A 186 -21.51 -4.11 -10.29
C LEU A 186 -22.85 -3.46 -10.62
N TRP A 187 -23.35 -2.74 -9.64
CA TRP A 187 -24.54 -1.92 -9.68
C TRP A 187 -24.14 -0.53 -9.20
N SER A 188 -24.54 0.52 -9.91
CA SER A 188 -24.22 1.88 -9.51
C SER A 188 -25.37 2.87 -9.73
N GLN A 189 -25.20 4.02 -9.10
CA GLN A 189 -25.89 5.27 -9.34
C GLN A 189 -24.90 6.41 -9.01
N PRO A 190 -25.16 7.67 -9.42
CA PRO A 190 -24.35 8.79 -8.97
C PRO A 190 -24.26 8.83 -7.44
N GLY A 191 -23.04 8.72 -6.92
CA GLY A 191 -22.74 8.78 -5.49
C GLY A 191 -22.66 7.45 -4.74
N GLU A 192 -23.11 6.33 -5.32
CA GLU A 192 -23.09 5.01 -4.65
C GLU A 192 -22.89 3.88 -5.66
N ALA A 193 -22.04 2.91 -5.33
CA ALA A 193 -21.87 1.69 -6.11
C ALA A 193 -21.72 0.46 -5.21
N LEU A 194 -22.15 -0.68 -5.74
CA LEU A 194 -22.06 -1.99 -5.13
C LEU A 194 -21.43 -2.95 -6.15
N ALA A 195 -20.48 -3.77 -5.71
CA ALA A 195 -19.86 -4.77 -6.56
C ALA A 195 -19.76 -6.11 -5.85
N GLN A 196 -19.92 -7.18 -6.63
CA GLN A 196 -19.62 -8.55 -6.22
C GLN A 196 -18.22 -8.94 -6.72
N LEU A 197 -17.44 -9.57 -5.85
CA LEU A 197 -16.08 -10.01 -6.15
C LEU A 197 -16.01 -11.52 -6.38
N SER A 198 -15.18 -11.91 -7.34
CA SER A 198 -14.70 -13.28 -7.52
C SER A 198 -13.92 -13.78 -6.30
N ALA A 199 -13.85 -15.10 -6.09
CA ALA A 199 -13.10 -15.72 -4.99
C ALA A 199 -11.57 -15.64 -5.19
N PRO A 200 -10.77 -15.26 -4.17
CA PRO A 200 -9.34 -14.92 -4.29
C PRO A 200 -8.52 -16.04 -4.93
N VAL A 201 -7.41 -15.69 -5.57
CA VAL A 201 -6.53 -16.69 -6.19
C VAL A 201 -5.73 -17.39 -5.08
N MET A 202 -5.40 -18.67 -5.30
CA MET A 202 -4.40 -19.35 -4.47
C MET A 202 -3.10 -18.53 -4.46
N ASP A 203 -2.40 -18.47 -3.32
CA ASP A 203 -1.13 -17.75 -3.08
C ASP A 203 -1.18 -16.23 -2.89
N GLU A 204 -2.37 -15.64 -2.82
CA GLU A 204 -2.50 -14.19 -2.71
C GLU A 204 -1.91 -13.63 -1.41
N PRO A 205 -1.08 -12.57 -1.48
CA PRO A 205 -0.58 -11.89 -0.29
C PRO A 205 -1.72 -11.41 0.60
N LEU A 206 -1.57 -11.59 1.92
CA LEU A 206 -2.60 -11.23 2.88
C LEU A 206 -2.26 -9.91 3.58
N ALA A 207 -3.25 -9.02 3.58
CA ALA A 207 -3.30 -7.78 4.33
C ALA A 207 -4.26 -7.96 5.51
N PHE A 208 -3.74 -8.28 6.69
CA PHE A 208 -4.52 -8.46 7.92
C PHE A 208 -5.67 -9.49 7.75
N GLY A 209 -5.32 -10.64 7.17
CA GLY A 209 -6.23 -11.74 6.91
C GLY A 209 -7.19 -11.53 5.73
N LEU A 210 -7.06 -10.44 4.95
CA LEU A 210 -7.75 -10.28 3.67
C LEU A 210 -6.76 -10.44 2.51
N PRO A 211 -7.15 -11.10 1.41
CA PRO A 211 -6.38 -11.06 0.17
C PRO A 211 -6.21 -9.62 -0.33
N ALA A 212 -4.96 -9.25 -0.65
CA ALA A 212 -4.56 -7.89 -1.01
C ALA A 212 -5.34 -7.33 -2.23
N ALA A 213 -5.63 -8.16 -3.22
CA ALA A 213 -6.36 -7.74 -4.42
C ALA A 213 -7.83 -7.41 -4.14
N LEU A 214 -8.44 -7.94 -3.06
CA LEU A 214 -9.79 -7.54 -2.67
C LEU A 214 -9.82 -6.11 -2.14
N ILE A 215 -8.79 -5.70 -1.39
CA ILE A 215 -8.65 -4.32 -0.93
C ILE A 215 -8.44 -3.39 -2.13
N GLU A 216 -7.61 -3.81 -3.08
CA GLU A 216 -7.38 -3.07 -4.33
C GLU A 216 -8.67 -2.90 -5.14
N ALA A 217 -9.45 -3.96 -5.30
CA ALA A 217 -10.75 -3.90 -5.98
C ALA A 217 -11.71 -2.92 -5.28
N GLY A 218 -11.64 -2.82 -3.94
CA GLY A 218 -12.34 -1.81 -3.16
C GLY A 218 -12.06 -0.38 -3.62
N VAL A 219 -10.79 -0.09 -3.91
CA VAL A 219 -10.31 1.24 -4.31
C VAL A 219 -10.57 1.55 -5.78
N GLN A 220 -10.83 0.54 -6.61
CA GLN A 220 -11.27 0.73 -7.99
C GLN A 220 -12.73 1.21 -8.09
N LEU A 221 -13.59 0.74 -7.17
CA LEU A 221 -15.05 0.92 -7.27
C LEU A 221 -15.55 2.39 -7.22
N PRO A 222 -14.93 3.34 -6.49
CA PRO A 222 -15.36 4.74 -6.46
C PRO A 222 -15.57 5.37 -7.84
N ILE A 223 -14.84 4.93 -8.87
CA ILE A 223 -14.99 5.40 -10.25
C ILE A 223 -16.42 5.13 -10.78
N ALA A 224 -17.01 3.98 -10.45
CA ALA A 224 -18.36 3.62 -10.87
C ALA A 224 -19.45 4.48 -10.19
N ALA A 225 -19.16 5.07 -9.03
CA ALA A 225 -20.05 5.99 -8.33
C ALA A 225 -19.92 7.46 -8.82
N CYS A 226 -18.92 7.76 -9.66
CA CYS A 226 -18.73 9.10 -10.27
C CYS A 226 -18.62 8.99 -11.81
N PRO A 227 -19.68 8.51 -12.50
CA PRO A 227 -19.63 8.20 -13.94
C PRO A 227 -19.38 9.43 -14.82
N GLU A 228 -19.63 10.64 -14.33
CA GLU A 228 -19.34 11.89 -15.04
C GLU A 228 -17.85 12.22 -15.13
N ARG A 229 -17.01 11.52 -14.35
CA ARG A 229 -15.56 11.69 -14.37
C ARG A 229 -14.95 10.67 -15.30
N THR A 230 -14.08 11.13 -16.21
CA THR A 230 -13.41 10.29 -17.23
C THR A 230 -11.90 10.18 -17.01
N GLY A 231 -11.35 10.86 -15.99
CA GLY A 231 -9.93 10.80 -15.66
C GLY A 231 -9.50 9.51 -14.98
N ALA A 232 -8.18 9.30 -14.94
CA ALA A 232 -7.54 8.34 -14.06
C ALA A 232 -7.50 8.89 -12.63
N TYR A 233 -7.88 8.09 -11.64
CA TYR A 233 -7.79 8.43 -10.23
C TYR A 233 -6.97 7.40 -9.48
N MET A 234 -6.07 7.86 -8.62
CA MET A 234 -5.21 7.02 -7.79
C MET A 234 -5.44 7.37 -6.32
N LEU A 235 -5.55 6.36 -5.47
CA LEU A 235 -5.63 6.55 -4.02
C LEU A 235 -4.34 7.19 -3.51
N ILE A 236 -4.47 8.31 -2.81
CA ILE A 236 -3.35 9.03 -2.20
C ILE A 236 -3.39 9.00 -0.68
N GLY A 237 -4.49 8.49 -0.09
CA GLY A 237 -4.56 8.12 1.31
C GLY A 237 -5.99 8.07 1.85
N TRP A 238 -6.12 7.96 3.17
CA TRP A 238 -7.40 7.88 3.87
C TRP A 238 -7.30 8.37 5.31
N ARG A 239 -8.43 8.76 5.92
CA ARG A 239 -8.46 9.05 7.36
C ARG A 239 -8.40 7.78 8.19
N ARG A 240 -9.15 6.74 7.83
CA ARG A 240 -9.19 5.51 8.65
C ARG A 240 -9.46 4.26 7.83
N PHE A 241 -8.65 3.25 8.02
CA PHE A 241 -8.94 1.88 7.62
C PHE A 241 -9.18 1.03 8.88
N ILE A 242 -10.27 0.28 8.89
CA ILE A 242 -10.60 -0.68 9.95
C ILE A 242 -10.74 -2.04 9.31
N ARG A 243 -10.01 -3.02 9.84
CA ARG A 243 -10.24 -4.44 9.60
C ARG A 243 -10.90 -5.04 10.84
N THR A 244 -12.02 -5.72 10.65
CA THR A 244 -12.76 -6.38 11.74
C THR A 244 -12.13 -7.71 12.14
N ALA A 245 -12.62 -8.31 13.23
CA ALA A 245 -12.20 -9.65 13.64
C ALA A 245 -12.82 -10.78 12.79
N SER A 246 -13.80 -10.46 11.94
CA SER A 246 -14.55 -11.43 11.13
C SER A 246 -13.62 -12.10 10.11
N ALA A 247 -13.59 -13.44 10.07
CA ALA A 247 -12.77 -14.17 9.11
C ALA A 247 -13.20 -13.90 7.66
N HIS A 248 -12.24 -13.89 6.73
CA HIS A 248 -12.55 -13.88 5.29
C HIS A 248 -13.27 -15.18 4.91
N ARG A 249 -14.30 -15.06 4.07
CA ARG A 249 -15.06 -16.19 3.52
C ARG A 249 -15.24 -15.98 2.01
N PRO A 250 -15.46 -17.05 1.23
CA PRO A 250 -15.90 -16.92 -0.16
C PRO A 250 -17.17 -16.07 -0.26
N GLY A 251 -17.33 -15.33 -1.35
CA GLY A 251 -18.43 -14.38 -1.49
C GLY A 251 -18.11 -13.07 -0.79
N THR A 252 -17.39 -12.18 -1.47
CA THR A 252 -17.06 -10.85 -0.96
C THR A 252 -17.75 -9.80 -1.81
N TRP A 253 -18.28 -8.78 -1.15
CA TRP A 253 -18.93 -7.63 -1.75
C TRP A 253 -18.20 -6.36 -1.36
N ILE A 254 -18.29 -5.34 -2.21
CA ILE A 254 -17.84 -3.99 -1.91
C ILE A 254 -19.02 -3.06 -2.06
N ARG A 255 -19.24 -2.20 -1.07
CA ARG A 255 -20.05 -0.99 -1.20
C ARG A 255 -19.14 0.22 -1.16
N THR A 256 -19.37 1.20 -2.03
CA THR A 256 -18.75 2.51 -1.91
C THR A 256 -19.78 3.63 -2.02
N THR A 257 -19.55 4.71 -1.28
CA THR A 257 -20.15 6.00 -1.56
C THR A 257 -19.03 6.96 -1.94
N ALA A 258 -19.18 7.69 -3.04
CA ALA A 258 -18.13 8.58 -3.53
C ALA A 258 -18.70 9.92 -4.01
N SER A 259 -17.90 10.96 -3.94
CA SER A 259 -18.22 12.27 -4.50
C SER A 259 -16.98 12.88 -5.13
N ALA A 260 -17.17 13.68 -6.17
CA ALA A 260 -16.07 14.37 -6.85
C ALA A 260 -15.99 15.83 -6.42
N SER A 261 -14.77 16.35 -6.31
CA SER A 261 -14.52 17.79 -6.14
C SER A 261 -15.07 18.58 -7.33
N ALA A 262 -15.36 19.88 -7.11
CA ALA A 262 -15.94 20.74 -8.15
C ALA A 262 -15.07 20.81 -9.43
N ASP A 263 -13.76 20.86 -9.27
CA ASP A 263 -12.77 20.86 -10.36
C ASP A 263 -12.46 19.46 -10.92
N GLY A 264 -13.03 18.40 -10.32
CA GLY A 264 -12.80 17.01 -10.68
C GLY A 264 -11.36 16.52 -10.46
N SER A 265 -10.56 17.23 -9.66
CA SER A 265 -9.19 16.82 -9.33
C SER A 265 -9.14 15.73 -8.26
N ARG A 266 -10.24 15.50 -7.53
CA ARG A 266 -10.29 14.56 -6.40
C ARG A 266 -11.63 13.83 -6.34
N LEU A 267 -11.59 12.56 -5.94
CA LEU A 267 -12.75 11.81 -5.43
C LEU A 267 -12.56 11.57 -3.93
N ASP A 268 -13.61 11.80 -3.17
CA ASP A 268 -13.70 11.45 -1.75
C ASP A 268 -14.66 10.27 -1.62
N ALA A 269 -14.23 9.19 -0.95
CA ALA A 269 -15.00 7.96 -0.88
C ALA A 269 -14.95 7.27 0.48
N ASP A 270 -16.06 6.63 0.84
CA ASP A 270 -16.11 5.57 1.85
C ASP A 270 -16.24 4.23 1.13
N ILE A 271 -15.47 3.23 1.55
CA ILE A 271 -15.41 1.91 0.92
C ILE A 271 -15.58 0.86 2.01
N THR A 272 -16.54 -0.04 1.87
CA THR A 272 -16.80 -1.15 2.79
C THR A 272 -16.69 -2.47 2.05
N LEU A 273 -15.84 -3.38 2.53
CA LEU A 273 -15.80 -4.77 2.12
C LEU A 273 -16.64 -5.59 3.09
N CYS A 274 -17.57 -6.40 2.60
CA CYS A 274 -18.42 -7.25 3.41
C CYS A 274 -18.56 -8.68 2.84
N ALA A 275 -19.01 -9.60 3.68
CA ALA A 275 -19.39 -10.95 3.29
C ALA A 275 -20.77 -10.95 2.58
N ASP A 276 -21.16 -12.11 2.07
CA ASP A 276 -22.42 -12.39 1.40
C ASP A 276 -23.67 -12.21 2.28
N ASP A 277 -23.53 -12.37 3.59
CA ASP A 277 -24.56 -12.05 4.59
C ASP A 277 -24.59 -10.56 5.01
N GLY A 278 -23.70 -9.74 4.43
CA GLY A 278 -23.57 -8.33 4.75
C GLY A 278 -22.63 -8.03 5.93
N GLU A 279 -22.06 -9.02 6.60
CA GLU A 279 -21.09 -8.83 7.69
C GLU A 279 -19.88 -8.02 7.20
N THR A 280 -19.59 -6.89 7.83
CA THR A 280 -18.47 -6.04 7.41
C THR A 280 -17.13 -6.67 7.76
N LEU A 281 -16.27 -6.84 6.76
CA LEU A 281 -14.91 -7.36 6.87
C LEU A 281 -13.90 -6.23 7.06
N ALA A 282 -14.01 -5.17 6.25
CA ALA A 282 -13.15 -4.00 6.36
C ALA A 282 -13.85 -2.74 5.87
N ARG A 283 -13.38 -1.58 6.32
CA ARG A 283 -13.86 -0.26 5.86
C ARG A 283 -12.69 0.71 5.72
N ILE A 284 -12.69 1.47 4.62
CA ILE A 284 -11.89 2.68 4.43
C ILE A 284 -12.85 3.86 4.54
N GLU A 285 -12.58 4.75 5.48
CA GLU A 285 -13.31 6.00 5.72
C GLU A 285 -12.50 7.17 5.18
N GLU A 286 -13.17 8.06 4.44
CA GLU A 286 -12.58 9.27 3.88
C GLU A 286 -11.32 8.94 3.05
N ALA A 287 -11.46 7.96 2.15
CA ALA A 287 -10.49 7.67 1.11
C ALA A 287 -10.41 8.84 0.14
N ILE A 288 -9.18 9.22 -0.23
CA ILE A 288 -8.92 10.32 -1.15
C ILE A 288 -8.25 9.76 -2.39
N LEU A 289 -8.90 9.91 -3.55
CA LEU A 289 -8.32 9.57 -4.84
C LEU A 289 -8.05 10.84 -5.63
N ALA A 290 -6.80 11.06 -6.04
CA ALA A 290 -6.40 12.21 -6.85
C ALA A 290 -6.42 11.86 -8.34
N ARG A 291 -6.84 12.82 -9.17
CA ARG A 291 -6.75 12.69 -10.63
C ARG A 291 -5.28 12.72 -11.05
N ILE A 292 -4.89 11.80 -11.92
CA ILE A 292 -3.52 11.68 -12.42
C ILE A 292 -3.44 11.70 -13.94
N ASP A 293 -2.24 11.95 -14.43
CA ASP A 293 -1.83 11.51 -15.77
C ASP A 293 -1.06 10.19 -15.61
N PRO A 294 -1.63 9.04 -16.04
CA PRO A 294 -0.96 7.74 -15.93
C PRO A 294 0.43 7.70 -16.59
N ALA A 295 0.66 8.52 -17.63
CA ALA A 295 1.96 8.59 -18.30
C ALA A 295 3.06 9.26 -17.45
N ALA A 296 2.68 9.93 -16.36
CA ALA A 296 3.60 10.64 -15.46
C ALA A 296 4.03 9.82 -14.23
N LEU A 297 3.69 8.52 -14.15
CA LEU A 297 4.13 7.66 -13.05
C LEU A 297 5.66 7.41 -13.07
N PRO A 298 6.34 7.41 -11.91
CA PRO A 298 5.80 7.61 -10.56
C PRO A 298 5.55 9.09 -10.21
N ILE A 299 4.35 9.39 -9.67
CA ILE A 299 3.92 10.74 -9.27
C ILE A 299 4.21 10.97 -7.79
N GLN A 300 4.53 12.21 -7.42
CA GLN A 300 4.69 12.66 -6.05
C GLN A 300 3.50 13.52 -5.60
N TYR A 301 2.95 13.22 -4.43
CA TYR A 301 1.89 13.98 -3.77
C TYR A 301 2.42 14.68 -2.51
N PRO A 302 2.00 15.91 -2.23
CA PRO A 302 2.32 16.56 -0.96
C PRO A 302 1.60 15.83 0.19
N CYS A 303 2.31 15.44 1.25
CA CYS A 303 1.69 14.85 2.45
C CYS A 303 0.61 15.74 3.10
N ALA A 304 0.63 17.05 2.82
CA ALA A 304 -0.35 18.01 3.32
C ALA A 304 -1.78 17.81 2.79
N PHE A 305 -1.99 17.00 1.74
CA PHE A 305 -3.32 16.78 1.15
C PHE A 305 -4.33 16.07 2.07
N ILE A 306 -3.85 15.35 3.10
CA ILE A 306 -4.69 14.55 4.01
C ILE A 306 -4.91 15.27 5.34
N ALA A 307 -4.03 16.21 5.69
CA ALA A 307 -4.10 16.95 6.95
C ALA A 307 -5.22 18.00 7.00
N SER A 308 -5.89 18.32 5.89
CA SER A 308 -6.88 19.42 5.87
C SER A 308 -8.23 19.10 6.54
N GLY A 309 -8.38 17.92 7.16
CA GLY A 309 -9.51 17.57 8.03
C GLY A 309 -9.19 17.59 9.54
N ALA A 310 -7.91 17.70 9.92
CA ALA A 310 -7.48 17.67 11.31
C ALA A 310 -6.92 19.04 11.70
N THR A 311 -7.59 19.71 12.65
CA THR A 311 -7.00 20.83 13.38
C THR A 311 -5.84 20.27 14.23
N THR A 312 -4.64 20.16 13.68
CA THR A 312 -3.45 19.77 14.44
C THR A 312 -2.80 21.02 15.05
N PRO A 313 -2.54 21.09 16.37
CA PRO A 313 -1.65 22.11 16.94
C PRO A 313 -0.20 21.77 16.56
N GLY A 314 0.55 22.81 16.20
CA GLY A 314 1.75 22.70 15.38
C GLY A 314 2.96 22.06 16.04
N PHE A 315 3.78 21.44 15.18
CA PHE A 315 5.20 21.23 15.42
C PHE A 315 5.97 21.92 14.29
N ALA A 316 6.65 23.00 14.66
CA ALA A 316 7.54 23.73 13.79
C ALA A 316 8.83 22.92 13.57
N LEU A 317 9.03 22.46 12.34
CA LEU A 317 10.35 22.04 11.86
C LEU A 317 11.18 23.29 11.59
N ASP A 318 12.08 23.60 12.52
CA ASP A 318 13.08 24.65 12.41
C ASP A 318 14.02 24.32 11.23
N ARG A 319 13.82 25.00 10.11
CA ARG A 319 14.75 24.97 8.96
C ARG A 319 15.84 26.02 9.20
N ARG A 320 17.01 25.59 9.66
CA ARG A 320 18.25 26.36 9.50
C ARG A 320 19.40 25.50 9.00
N ALA A 321 19.55 25.49 7.68
CA ALA A 321 20.79 25.47 6.91
C ALA A 321 20.37 25.99 5.53
N GLY A 322 20.71 27.20 5.09
CA GLY A 322 22.05 27.72 4.90
C GLY A 322 22.23 27.88 3.39
N LEU A 323 22.42 29.11 2.91
CA LEU A 323 23.15 29.53 1.69
C LEU A 323 22.69 30.93 1.28
N GLY A 324 23.66 31.83 1.12
CA GLY A 324 23.49 33.19 0.62
C GLY A 324 24.84 33.90 0.66
N ALA A 325 25.73 33.50 -0.24
CA ALA A 325 26.91 34.26 -0.60
C ALA A 325 26.55 35.29 -1.69
N ASP A 326 27.24 36.43 -1.61
CA ASP A 326 27.57 37.43 -2.64
C ASP A 326 26.46 38.28 -3.29
N ALA A 327 26.53 39.61 -3.12
CA ALA A 327 27.24 40.53 -4.04
C ALA A 327 26.79 42.01 -3.89
N HIS A 328 27.75 42.95 -4.01
CA HIS A 328 27.64 44.40 -4.29
C HIS A 328 26.87 45.29 -3.28
N ASP A 329 27.38 46.40 -2.73
CA ASP A 329 28.48 47.35 -3.03
C ASP A 329 29.10 47.83 -1.70
#